data_AF-A0A967T2R6-F1
#
_entry.id   AF-A0A967T2R6-F1
#
_cell.length_a   1.000
_cell.length_b   1.000
_cell.length_c   1.000
_cell.angle_alpha   90.00
_cell.angle_beta   90.00
_cell.angle_gamma   90.00
#
_symmetry.space_group_name_H-M   'P 1'
#
loop_
_entity.id
_entity.type
_entity.pdbx_description
1 polymer ?
#
loop_
_entity_poly.entity_id
_entity_poly.type
_entity_poly.pdbx_seq_one_letter_code
_entity_poly.pdbx_strand_id
1 'polypeptide(L)' 'DVVILATSPGYRPTHFEEAVRQGKHVFMEKPLGTSADGVRRVLQAGREAQQKNLNVVVGL' A
#
# COMPACT_ATOMS: atom_id res chain seq x y z
N ASP A 1 9.07 5.62 11.09
CA ASP A 1 7.64 5.37 11.37
C ASP A 1 7.04 4.40 10.36
N VAL A 2 6.07 3.57 10.79
CA VAL A 2 5.41 2.53 9.99
C VAL A 2 3.89 2.70 10.07
N VAL A 3 3.18 2.47 8.96
CA VAL A 3 1.72 2.39 8.89
C VAL A 3 1.30 0.93 8.71
N ILE A 4 0.34 0.47 9.51
CA ILE A 4 -0.21 -0.89 9.44
C ILE A 4 -1.62 -0.82 8.85
N LEU A 5 -1.81 -1.42 7.67
CA LEU A 5 -3.08 -1.46 6.95
C LEU A 5 -3.80 -2.79 7.19
N ALA A 6 -4.54 -2.86 8.30
CA ALA A 6 -5.39 -3.99 8.67
C ALA A 6 -6.89 -3.78 8.35
N THR A 7 -7.24 -2.69 7.68
CA THR A 7 -8.62 -2.36 7.28
C THR A 7 -9.12 -3.27 6.14
N SER A 8 -10.41 -3.24 5.85
CA SER A 8 -11.03 -3.93 4.69
C SER A 8 -10.29 -3.64 3.37
N PRO A 9 -10.14 -4.63 2.46
CA PRO A 9 -9.35 -4.51 1.24
C PRO A 9 -9.78 -3.38 0.30
N GLY A 10 -11.05 -2.98 0.32
CA GLY A 10 -11.55 -1.90 -0.55
C GLY A 10 -10.89 -0.54 -0.30
N TYR A 11 -10.42 -0.29 0.93
CA TYR A 11 -9.79 0.98 1.31
C TYR A 11 -8.26 0.96 1.19
N ARG A 12 -7.66 -0.23 1.00
CA ARG A 12 -6.20 -0.39 0.99
C ARG A 12 -5.50 0.43 -0.09
N PRO A 13 -5.99 0.51 -1.34
CA PRO A 13 -5.32 1.32 -2.36
C PRO A 13 -5.17 2.78 -1.94
N THR A 14 -6.24 3.40 -1.45
CA THR A 14 -6.23 4.81 -1.04
C THR A 14 -5.36 5.05 0.20
N HIS A 15 -5.44 4.17 1.20
CA HIS A 15 -4.58 4.31 2.39
C HIS A 15 -3.10 4.09 2.07
N PHE A 16 -2.80 3.16 1.16
CA PHE A 16 -1.43 2.87 0.77
C PHE A 16 -0.81 4.01 -0.03
N GLU A 17 -1.55 4.56 -1.00
CA GLU A 17 -1.13 5.75 -1.75
C GLU A 17 -0.78 6.91 -0.82
N GLU A 18 -1.63 7.18 0.18
CA GLU A 18 -1.39 8.25 1.12
C GLU A 18 -0.17 7.99 2.02
N ALA A 19 0.00 6.76 2.50
CA ALA A 19 1.17 6.37 3.29
C ALA A 19 2.48 6.54 2.49
N VAL A 20 2.48 6.13 1.22
CA VAL A 20 3.62 6.32 0.31
C VAL A 20 3.85 7.80 0.00
N ARG A 21 2.79 8.59 -0.18
CA ARG A 21 2.88 10.04 -0.37
C ARG A 21 3.58 10.71 0.79
N GLN A 22 3.24 10.32 2.02
CA GLN A 22 3.86 10.80 3.26
C GLN A 22 5.25 10.20 3.57
N GLY A 23 5.77 9.31 2.71
CA GLY A 23 7.10 8.72 2.92
C GLY A 23 7.16 7.76 4.11
N LYS A 24 6.08 7.04 4.39
CA LYS A 24 6.00 6.10 5.52
C LYS A 24 6.22 4.66 5.05
N HIS A 25 6.89 3.86 5.88
CA HIS A 25 6.97 2.41 5.67
C HIS A 25 5.59 1.78 5.87
N VAL A 26 5.30 0.69 5.17
CA VAL A 26 3.96 0.07 5.20
C VAL A 26 4.03 -1.42 5.42
N PHE A 27 3.21 -1.91 6.34
CA PHE A 27 2.75 -3.30 6.35
C PHE A 27 1.28 -3.32 5.95
N MET A 28 0.87 -4.22 5.06
CA MET A 28 -0.55 -4.37 4.69
C MET A 28 -0.98 -5.82 4.61
N GLU A 29 -2.20 -6.10 5.08
CA GLU A 29 -2.80 -7.43 4.97
C GLU A 29 -3.27 -7.75 3.55
N LYS A 30 -3.35 -9.05 3.23
CA LYS A 30 -3.98 -9.51 1.99
C LYS A 30 -5.52 -9.45 2.07
N PRO A 31 -6.25 -9.39 0.94
CA PRO A 31 -5.78 -9.07 -0.41
C PRO A 31 -5.51 -7.57 -0.63
N LEU A 32 -4.66 -7.20 -1.60
CA LEU A 32 -4.23 -5.80 -1.81
C LEU A 32 -5.33 -4.84 -2.28
N GLY A 33 -6.38 -5.37 -2.89
CA GLY A 33 -7.52 -4.62 -3.40
C GLY A 33 -8.65 -5.56 -3.83
N THR A 34 -9.81 -4.98 -4.15
CA THR A 34 -11.01 -5.73 -4.53
C THR A 34 -11.35 -5.67 -6.01
N SER A 35 -10.64 -4.83 -6.79
CA SER A 35 -10.85 -4.64 -8.23
C SER A 35 -9.53 -4.50 -8.98
N ALA A 36 -9.55 -4.71 -10.29
CA ALA A 36 -8.38 -4.55 -11.14
C ALA A 36 -7.77 -3.14 -11.04
N ASP A 37 -8.60 -2.10 -10.98
CA ASP A 37 -8.14 -0.72 -10.85
C ASP A 37 -7.51 -0.46 -9.47
N GLY A 38 -8.10 -1.01 -8.40
CA GLY A 38 -7.52 -0.94 -7.07
C GLY A 38 -6.13 -1.59 -7.00
N VAL A 39 -5.96 -2.75 -7.64
CA VAL A 39 -4.66 -3.43 -7.69
C VAL A 39 -3.64 -2.65 -8.53
N ARG A 40 -4.03 -2.10 -9.69
CA ARG A 40 -3.13 -1.26 -10.51
C ARG A 40 -2.62 -0.04 -9.75
N ARG A 41 -3.50 0.59 -8.97
CA ARG A 41 -3.18 1.69 -8.06
C ARG A 41 -2.14 1.30 -7.02
N VAL A 42 -2.33 0.15 -6.35
CA VAL A 42 -1.33 -0.39 -5.41
C VAL A 42 0.01 -0.66 -6.10
N LEU A 43 0.01 -1.23 -7.31
CA LEU A 43 1.25 -1.46 -8.06
C LEU A 43 1.97 -0.16 -8.44
N GLN A 44 1.23 0.90 -8.77
CA GLN A 44 1.80 2.22 -9.03
C GLN A 44 2.42 2.81 -7.75
N ALA A 45 1.66 2.85 -6.65
CA ALA A 45 2.16 3.32 -5.37
C ALA A 45 3.37 2.49 -4.88
N GLY A 46 3.41 1.18 -5.18
CA GLY A 46 4.55 0.32 -4.86
C GLY A 46 5.83 0.72 -5.61
N ARG A 47 5.72 1.13 -6.88
CA ARG A 47 6.87 1.68 -7.64
C ARG A 47 7.35 3.00 -7.06
N GLU A 48 6.43 3.89 -6.68
CA GLU A 48 6.77 5.16 -6.02
C GLU A 48 7.43 4.93 -4.65
N ALA A 49 6.95 3.94 -3.88
CA ALA A 49 7.54 3.56 -2.61
C ALA A 49 8.98 3.06 -2.78
N GLN A 50 9.24 2.27 -3.82
CA GLN A 50 10.58 1.80 -4.16
C GLN A 50 11.53 2.96 -4.50
N GLN A 51 11.07 3.93 -5.30
CA GLN A 51 11.85 5.14 -5.63
C GLN A 51 12.17 5.97 -4.39
N LYS A 52 11.26 6.00 -3.40
CA LYS A 52 11.44 6.67 -2.11
C LYS A 52 12.20 5.83 -1.08
N ASN A 53 12.70 4.66 -1.46
CA ASN A 53 13.40 3.72 -0.56
C ASN A 53 12.58 3.33 0.68
N LEU A 54 11.26 3.16 0.51
CA LEU A 54 10.35 2.75 1.58
C LEU A 54 10.18 1.22 1.61
N ASN A 55 10.33 0.63 2.79
CA ASN A 55 9.97 -0.76 3.02
C ASN A 55 8.45 -0.97 2.99
N VAL A 56 8.00 -1.88 2.12
CA VAL A 56 6.60 -2.31 1.99
C VAL A 56 6.54 -3.82 2.11
N VAL A 57 5.74 -4.33 3.06
CA VAL A 57 5.57 -5.76 3.33
C VAL A 57 4.09 -6.12 3.29
N VAL A 58 3.79 -7.30 2.74
CA VAL A 58 2.42 -7.84 2.68
C VAL A 58 2.32 -9.05 3.61
N GLY A 59 1.29 -9.10 4.44
CA GLY A 59 0.97 -10.24 5.31
C GLY A 59 0.62 -11.49 4.49
N LEU A 60 1.33 -12.59 4.74
CA LEU A 60 1.19 -13.88 4.04
C LEU A 60 -0.08 -14.65 4.45
#